data_AF-A0A9J5ZJX8-F1
#
_entry.id   AF-A0A9J5ZJX8-F1
#
_cell.length_a   1.000
_cell.length_b   1.000
_cell.length_c   1.000
_cell.angle_alpha   90.00
_cell.angle_beta   90.00
_cell.angle_gamma   90.00
#
_symmetry.space_group_name_H-M   'P 1'
#
loop_
_entity.id
_entity.type
_entity.pdbx_description
1 polymer ?
#
loop_
_entity_poly.entity_id
_entity_poly.type
_entity_poly.pdbx_seq_one_letter_code
_entity_poly.pdbx_strand_id
1 'polypeptide(L)' 'MMRIVSKSRAFADTWTNEISQMAMMVFNTNVARSMQCNIEWNGDDGFEVLEGAYTHTMNLD' A
#
# COMPACT_ATOMS: atom_id res chain seq x y z
N MET A 1 37.99 5.38 11.30
CA MET A 1 36.89 4.39 11.30
C MET A 1 35.70 4.76 12.22
N MET A 2 35.91 5.31 13.43
CA MET A 2 34.82 5.65 14.37
C MET A 2 33.84 6.75 13.92
N ARG A 3 34.31 7.75 13.17
CA ARG A 3 33.53 8.96 12.83
C ARG A 3 32.39 8.74 11.81
N ILE A 4 32.50 7.71 10.98
CA ILE A 4 31.48 7.35 9.99
C ILE A 4 30.32 6.64 10.70
N VAL A 5 30.64 5.68 11.57
CA VAL A 5 29.67 4.93 12.38
C VAL A 5 28.84 5.87 13.28
N SER A 6 29.48 6.88 13.89
CA SER A 6 28.78 7.86 14.72
C SER A 6 27.83 8.77 13.93
N LYS A 7 28.18 9.13 12.68
CA LYS A 7 27.31 9.93 11.81
C LYS A 7 26.10 9.15 11.32
N SER A 8 26.29 7.89 10.91
CA SER A 8 25.20 7.03 10.46
C SER A 8 24.22 6.73 11.59
N ARG A 9 24.71 6.58 12.84
CA ARG A 9 23.86 6.35 14.01
C ARG A 9 22.99 7.57 14.35
N ALA A 10 23.59 8.77 14.38
CA ALA A 10 22.85 10.00 14.62
C ALA A 10 21.77 10.29 13.56
N PHE A 11 21.96 9.81 12.32
CA PHE A 11 20.94 9.89 11.28
C PHE A 11 19.81 8.86 11.47
N ALA A 12 20.13 7.64 11.87
CA ALA A 12 19.10 6.63 12.19
C ALA A 12 18.25 7.04 13.39
N ASP A 13 18.83 7.76 14.36
CA ASP A 13 18.11 8.29 15.53
C ASP A 13 17.05 9.36 15.16
N THR A 14 17.07 9.91 13.93
CA THR A 14 16.00 10.82 13.45
C THR A 14 14.84 10.10 12.79
N TRP A 15 14.95 8.78 12.56
CA TRP A 15 13.88 8.02 11.96
C TRP A 15 12.76 7.84 12.98
N THR A 16 11.55 8.19 12.57
CA THR A 16 10.35 7.87 13.33
C THR A 16 10.01 6.41 13.06
N ASN A 17 10.06 5.55 14.08
CA ASN A 17 9.65 4.14 13.97
C ASN A 17 8.13 3.97 13.78
N GLU A 18 7.37 5.06 13.84
CA GLU A 18 5.93 5.08 13.69
C GLU A 18 5.52 5.39 12.24
N ILE A 19 4.46 4.73 11.78
CA ILE A 19 3.87 5.01 10.47
C ILE A 19 3.23 6.40 10.52
N SER A 20 3.51 7.23 9.52
CA SER A 20 2.90 8.56 9.38
C SER A 20 1.37 8.46 9.50
N GLN A 21 0.76 9.34 10.32
CA GLN A 21 -0.69 9.41 10.47
C GLN A 21 -1.40 9.62 9.13
N MET A 22 -0.78 10.36 8.21
CA MET A 22 -1.33 10.55 6.86
C MET A 22 -1.28 9.26 6.03
N ALA A 23 -0.21 8.48 6.14
CA ALA A 23 -0.12 7.17 5.49
C ALA A 23 -1.17 6.21 6.07
N MET A 24 -1.38 6.21 7.39
CA MET A 24 -2.44 5.44 8.04
C MET A 24 -3.84 5.86 7.59
N MET A 25 -4.09 7.16 7.42
CA MET A 25 -5.38 7.68 6.95
C MET A 25 -5.68 7.24 5.52
N VAL A 26 -4.69 7.33 4.63
CA VAL A 26 -4.82 6.84 3.24
C VAL A 26 -5.05 5.33 3.22
N PHE A 27 -4.28 4.57 4.02
CA PHE A 27 -4.44 3.13 4.15
C PHE A 27 -5.87 2.74 4.58
N ASN A 28 -6.37 3.32 5.68
CA ASN A 28 -7.71 3.03 6.19
C ASN A 28 -8.81 3.40 5.17
N THR A 29 -8.62 4.49 4.43
CA THR A 29 -9.55 4.89 3.36
C THR A 29 -9.60 3.83 2.25
N ASN A 30 -8.43 3.32 1.84
CA ASN A 30 -8.35 2.29 0.80
C ASN A 30 -8.91 0.95 1.27
N VAL A 31 -8.69 0.56 2.53
CA VAL A 31 -9.32 -0.64 3.12
C VAL A 31 -10.85 -0.52 3.11
N ALA A 32 -11.39 0.65 3.47
CA ALA A 32 -12.83 0.88 3.44
C ALA A 32 -13.42 0.76 2.02
N ARG A 33 -12.69 1.22 1.01
CA ARG A 33 -13.07 1.09 -0.41
C ARG A 33 -12.96 -0.35 -0.90
N SER A 34 -11.87 -1.04 -0.58
CA SER A 34 -11.66 -2.41 -1.03
C SER A 34 -12.73 -3.38 -0.50
N MET A 35 -13.28 -3.12 0.69
CA MET A 35 -14.40 -3.90 1.23
C MET A 35 -15.71 -3.76 0.44
N GLN A 36 -15.82 -2.75 -0.42
CA GLN A 36 -17.00 -2.53 -1.27
C GLN A 36 -16.84 -3.14 -2.66
N CYS A 37 -15.63 -3.59 -3.00
CA CYS A 37 -15.35 -4.18 -4.29
C CYS A 37 -15.52 -5.70 -4.24
N ASN A 38 -16.10 -6.29 -5.28
CA ASN A 38 -16.08 -7.73 -5.47
C ASN A 38 -14.92 -8.10 -6.40
N ILE A 39 -14.12 -9.08 -6.01
CA ILE A 39 -13.04 -9.60 -6.85
C ILE A 39 -13.53 -10.89 -7.48
N GLU A 40 -13.60 -10.91 -8.80
CA GLU A 40 -14.03 -12.06 -9.58
C GLU A 40 -12.92 -12.50 -10.54
N TRP A 41 -12.91 -13.78 -10.86
CA TRP A 41 -11.98 -14.34 -11.83
C TRP A 41 -12.43 -13.96 -13.24
N ASN A 42 -11.54 -13.42 -14.08
CA ASN A 42 -11.89 -12.96 -15.44
C ASN A 42 -12.07 -14.11 -16.45
N GLY A 43 -11.74 -15.35 -16.08
CA GLY A 43 -11.85 -16.51 -16.95
C GLY A 43 -10.63 -16.81 -17.82
N ASP A 44 -9.55 -16.01 -17.72
CA ASP A 44 -8.32 -16.12 -18.53
C ASP A 44 -7.05 -16.09 -17.67
N ASP A 45 -6.42 -14.93 -17.49
CA ASP A 45 -5.14 -14.74 -16.79
C ASP A 45 -5.22 -13.82 -15.56
N GLY A 46 -6.41 -13.26 -15.23
CA GLY A 46 -6.51 -12.10 -14.37
C GLY A 46 -7.80 -11.97 -13.58
N PHE A 47 -8.01 -10.80 -12.98
CA PHE A 47 -9.15 -10.56 -12.10
C PHE A 47 -9.97 -9.36 -12.56
N GLU A 48 -11.27 -9.42 -12.33
CA GLU A 48 -12.19 -8.30 -12.45
C GLU A 48 -12.50 -7.76 -11.05
N VAL A 49 -12.34 -6.45 -10.89
CA VAL A 49 -12.75 -5.73 -9.69
C VAL A 49 -14.04 -4.99 -10.01
N LEU A 50 -15.13 -5.45 -9.40
CA LEU A 50 -16.44 -4.84 -9.50
C LEU A 50 -16.59 -3.79 -8.40
N GLU A 51 -16.73 -2.51 -8.78
CA GLU A 51 -16.98 -1.40 -7.88
C GLU A 51 -18.32 -0.73 -8.25
N GLY A 52 -19.42 -1.23 -7.66
CA GLY A 52 -20.76 -0.74 -7.95
C GLY A 52 -21.17 -0.96 -9.41
N ALA A 53 -21.23 0.11 -10.20
CA ALA A 53 -21.56 0.06 -11.63
C ALA A 53 -20.31 0.00 -12.55
N TYR A 54 -19.11 0.05 -11.96
CA TYR A 54 -17.85 0.03 -12.69
C TYR A 54 -17.18 -1.34 -12.59
N THR A 55 -16.60 -1.79 -13.70
CA THR A 55 -15.80 -3.02 -13.79
C THR A 55 -14.40 -2.64 -14.21
N HIS A 56 -13.40 -3.07 -13.44
CA HIS A 56 -11.99 -2.86 -13.74
C HIS A 56 -11.33 -4.22 -13.99
N THR A 57 -10.81 -4.45 -15.19
CA THR A 57 -10.10 -5.68 -15.53
C THR A 57 -8.61 -5.49 -15.30
N MET A 58 -7.97 -6.40 -14.57
CA MET A 58 -6.53 -6.45 -14.41
C MET A 58 -6.00 -7.76 -15.02
N ASN A 59 -5.35 -7.64 -16.18
CA ASN A 59 -4.62 -8.74 -16.81
C ASN A 59 -3.22 -8.83 -16.19
N LEU A 60 -2.72 -10.05 -16.00
CA LEU A 60 -1.43 -10.31 -15.35
C LEU A 60 -0.30 -10.60 -16.35
N ASP A 61 -0.62 -10.66 -17.64
CA ASP A 61 0.32 -10.81 -18.77
C ASP A 61 1.27 -9.63 -19.02
#